data_AF-A0A845DSK3-F1
#
_entry.id   AF-A0A845DSK3-F1
#
_cell.length_a   1.000
_cell.length_b   1.000
_cell.length_c   1.000
_cell.angle_alpha   90.00
_cell.angle_beta   90.00
_cell.angle_gamma   90.00
#
_symmetry.space_group_name_H-M   'P 1'
#
loop_
_entity.id
_entity.type
_entity.pdbx_description
1 polymer ?
#
loop_
_entity_poly.entity_id
_entity_poly.type
_entity_poly.pdbx_seq_one_letter_code
_entity_poly.pdbx_strand_id
1 'polypeptide(L)'
;MKHTLLSAFIFILLTGCQHPSVVDVIEDGHSSSMEVTEVVDVTDFGDAKMVLYLTDQEGVNIKVSALVKKWHGWDLRSTTGFSASENELYARHSRWRVLPEEDPFNVLYGMVNSREVDSIEVETDDGYRQIPLHDTGVGRIFYAPNNAPPVRALDQEGNVLYEEDLSG
;
A
#
# COMPACT_ATOMS: atom_id res chain seq x y z
N MET A 1 23.33 16.30 -62.65
CA MET A 1 23.96 14.96 -62.54
C MET A 1 24.88 14.93 -61.32
N LYS A 2 24.46 14.22 -60.26
CA LYS A 2 25.28 13.34 -59.39
C LYS A 2 24.38 12.92 -58.22
N HIS A 3 23.98 11.66 -58.24
CA HIS A 3 23.30 10.94 -57.17
C HIS A 3 24.30 10.60 -56.07
N THR A 4 23.94 10.77 -54.80
CA THR A 4 24.35 9.87 -53.69
C THR A 4 23.42 10.15 -52.48
N LEU A 5 22.33 9.40 -52.34
CA LEU A 5 22.16 8.18 -51.56
C LEU A 5 21.84 8.45 -50.08
N LEU A 6 20.56 8.22 -49.78
CA LEU A 6 19.95 7.88 -48.51
C LEU A 6 20.89 7.10 -47.58
N SER A 7 21.04 7.54 -46.33
CA SER A 7 21.35 6.62 -45.24
C SER A 7 20.53 7.02 -44.02
N ALA A 8 19.52 6.20 -43.75
CA ALA A 8 18.85 6.14 -42.48
C ALA A 8 19.89 5.93 -41.38
N PHE A 9 19.82 6.73 -40.32
CA PHE A 9 20.27 6.28 -39.00
C PHE A 9 19.14 6.55 -38.03
N ILE A 10 18.25 5.56 -38.01
CA ILE A 10 17.39 5.22 -36.89
C ILE A 10 18.31 5.12 -35.66
N PHE A 11 18.32 6.14 -34.81
CA PHE A 11 18.71 6.00 -33.41
C PHE A 11 17.45 5.63 -32.61
N ILE A 12 16.96 4.41 -32.84
CA ILE A 12 16.11 3.71 -31.90
C ILE A 12 17.07 2.98 -30.95
N LEU A 13 16.79 3.07 -29.64
CA LEU A 13 17.35 2.28 -28.53
C LEU A 13 18.76 2.63 -28.05
N LEU A 14 18.87 3.70 -27.25
CA LEU A 14 19.80 3.70 -26.11
C LEU A 14 19.07 4.21 -24.86
N THR A 15 18.47 3.23 -24.16
CA THR A 15 18.38 3.17 -22.69
C THR A 15 17.72 4.36 -21.99
N GLY A 16 16.43 4.57 -22.24
CA GLY A 16 15.55 4.99 -21.16
C GLY A 16 15.22 3.75 -20.34
N CYS A 17 16.03 3.41 -19.33
CA CYS A 17 15.55 2.57 -18.24
C CYS A 17 14.47 3.37 -17.51
N GLN A 18 13.26 3.40 -18.05
CA GLN A 18 12.10 3.83 -17.30
C GLN A 18 11.95 2.79 -16.20
N HIS A 19 12.40 3.13 -15.00
CA HIS A 19 12.00 2.38 -13.82
C HIS A 19 10.47 2.37 -13.84
N PRO A 20 9.82 1.19 -13.84
CA PRO A 20 8.37 1.11 -13.87
C PRO A 20 7.81 1.90 -12.69
N SER A 21 6.71 2.62 -12.91
CA SER A 21 6.04 3.34 -11.83
C SER A 21 5.53 2.34 -10.78
N VAL A 22 5.22 2.82 -9.58
CA VAL A 22 4.64 1.95 -8.52
C VAL A 22 3.37 1.26 -9.01
N VAL A 23 2.56 1.94 -9.83
CA VAL A 23 1.37 1.40 -10.47
C VAL A 23 1.74 0.25 -11.42
N ASP A 24 2.65 0.49 -12.36
CA ASP A 24 3.07 -0.54 -13.33
C ASP A 24 3.58 -1.82 -12.62
N VAL A 25 4.40 -1.66 -11.58
CA VAL A 25 4.92 -2.79 -10.79
C VAL A 25 3.81 -3.57 -10.09
N ILE A 26 2.80 -2.87 -9.57
CA ILE A 26 1.66 -3.50 -8.89
C ILE A 26 0.82 -4.26 -9.92
N GLU A 27 0.43 -3.62 -11.01
CA GLU A 27 -0.44 -4.20 -12.04
C GLU A 27 0.23 -5.40 -12.73
N ASP A 28 1.50 -5.30 -13.11
CA ASP A 28 2.28 -6.41 -13.68
C ASP A 28 2.48 -7.57 -12.69
N GLY A 29 2.48 -7.26 -11.39
CA GLY A 29 2.71 -8.22 -10.32
C GLY A 29 1.50 -9.10 -9.98
N HIS A 30 0.29 -8.69 -10.33
CA HIS A 30 -0.93 -9.48 -10.08
C HIS A 30 -1.23 -10.42 -11.25
N SER A 31 -1.75 -11.62 -10.94
CA SER A 31 -2.04 -12.65 -11.95
C SER A 31 -3.35 -12.44 -12.73
N SER A 32 -4.15 -11.44 -12.36
CA SER A 32 -5.44 -11.09 -12.95
C SER A 32 -5.42 -9.65 -13.45
N SER A 33 -6.20 -9.33 -14.48
CA SER A 33 -6.42 -7.96 -14.93
C SER A 33 -7.10 -7.14 -13.83
N MET A 34 -6.31 -6.38 -13.09
CA MET A 34 -6.74 -5.45 -12.06
C MET A 34 -6.13 -4.11 -12.42
N GLU A 35 -6.91 -3.05 -12.34
CA GLU A 35 -6.46 -1.68 -12.53
C GLU A 35 -6.31 -1.00 -11.16
N VAL A 36 -5.19 -0.31 -10.95
CA VAL A 36 -5.01 0.58 -9.80
C VAL A 36 -5.69 1.90 -10.10
N THR A 37 -6.74 2.21 -9.37
CA THR A 37 -7.51 3.44 -9.56
C THR A 37 -6.91 4.63 -8.82
N GLU A 38 -6.25 4.38 -7.68
CA GLU A 38 -5.63 5.41 -6.85
C GLU A 38 -4.50 4.82 -6.01
N VAL A 39 -3.33 5.47 -6.00
CA VAL A 39 -2.29 5.20 -4.99
C VAL A 39 -2.48 6.18 -3.84
N VAL A 40 -2.83 5.67 -2.66
CA VAL A 40 -3.22 6.48 -1.50
C VAL A 40 -2.00 6.85 -0.67
N ASP A 41 -1.10 5.90 -0.41
CA ASP A 41 0.17 6.18 0.28
C ASP A 41 1.29 5.24 -0.15
N VAL A 42 2.53 5.73 -0.02
CA VAL A 42 3.76 4.98 -0.26
C VAL A 42 4.76 5.27 0.85
N THR A 43 5.04 4.26 1.67
CA THR A 43 6.11 4.30 2.66
C THR A 43 7.36 3.59 2.14
N ASP A 44 8.52 4.25 2.19
CA ASP A 44 9.81 3.74 1.70
C ASP A 44 10.70 3.24 2.85
N PHE A 45 11.25 2.04 2.69
CA PHE A 45 12.17 1.37 3.62
C PHE A 45 13.52 1.03 2.95
N GLY A 46 13.90 1.76 1.90
CA GLY A 46 15.13 1.56 1.14
C GLY A 46 15.01 0.45 0.10
N ASP A 47 15.10 -0.80 0.55
CA ASP A 47 15.00 -1.99 -0.32
C ASP A 47 13.59 -2.58 -0.39
N ALA A 48 12.66 -2.01 0.38
CA ALA A 48 11.23 -2.31 0.30
C ALA A 48 10.41 -1.03 0.25
N LYS A 49 9.24 -1.10 -0.39
CA LYS A 49 8.19 -0.08 -0.33
C LYS A 49 6.88 -0.73 0.10
N MET A 50 6.10 0.00 0.87
CA MET A 50 4.77 -0.39 1.31
C MET A 50 3.74 0.57 0.71
N VAL A 51 2.81 0.03 -0.06
CA VAL A 51 1.87 0.81 -0.86
C VAL A 51 0.44 0.50 -0.43
N LEU A 52 -0.32 1.54 -0.07
CA LEU A 52 -1.78 1.49 0.11
C LEU A 52 -2.43 2.07 -1.16
N TYR A 53 -3.35 1.32 -1.75
CA TYR A 53 -3.97 1.71 -3.02
C TYR A 53 -5.38 1.16 -3.18
N LEU A 54 -6.15 1.81 -4.04
CA LEU A 54 -7.47 1.39 -4.47
C LEU A 54 -7.42 0.71 -5.83
N THR A 55 -8.37 -0.18 -6.07
CA THR A 55 -8.47 -0.96 -7.31
C THR A 55 -9.91 -1.02 -7.80
N ASP A 56 -10.07 -1.37 -9.08
CA ASP A 56 -11.37 -1.66 -9.68
C ASP A 56 -11.85 -3.11 -9.44
N GLN A 57 -11.06 -3.92 -8.74
CA GLN A 57 -11.34 -5.33 -8.55
C GLN A 57 -12.60 -5.56 -7.70
N GLU A 58 -13.55 -6.29 -8.28
CA GLU A 58 -14.81 -6.62 -7.62
C GLU A 58 -14.56 -7.38 -6.30
N GLY A 59 -15.14 -6.88 -5.22
CA GLY A 59 -15.03 -7.49 -3.89
C GLY A 59 -13.71 -7.25 -3.13
N VAL A 60 -12.65 -6.69 -3.72
CA VAL A 60 -11.44 -6.27 -2.98
C VAL A 60 -10.90 -4.99 -3.61
N ASN A 61 -11.40 -3.86 -3.16
CA ASN A 61 -11.11 -2.55 -3.74
C ASN A 61 -10.09 -1.73 -2.95
N ILE A 62 -9.65 -2.19 -1.77
CA ILE A 62 -8.60 -1.56 -0.97
C ILE A 62 -7.49 -2.59 -0.74
N LYS A 63 -6.26 -2.27 -1.15
CA LYS A 63 -5.12 -3.20 -1.05
C LYS A 63 -3.91 -2.55 -0.40
N VAL A 64 -3.14 -3.41 0.26
CA VAL A 64 -1.80 -3.08 0.74
C VAL A 64 -0.82 -4.06 0.11
N SER A 65 0.28 -3.54 -0.43
CA SER A 65 1.31 -4.35 -1.06
C SER A 65 2.71 -3.97 -0.60
N ALA A 66 3.58 -4.98 -0.55
CA ALA A 66 5.02 -4.80 -0.39
C ALA A 66 5.71 -4.98 -1.74
N LEU A 67 6.46 -3.96 -2.15
CA LEU A 67 7.36 -4.01 -3.30
C LEU A 67 8.79 -4.17 -2.80
N VAL A 68 9.60 -4.98 -3.48
CA VAL A 68 11.00 -5.23 -3.11
C VAL A 68 11.92 -4.85 -4.24
N LYS A 69 13.00 -4.17 -3.91
CA LYS A 69 14.03 -3.79 -4.85
C LYS A 69 14.84 -5.02 -5.29
N LYS A 70 15.01 -5.15 -6.60
CA LYS A 70 15.83 -6.15 -7.29
C LYS A 70 16.81 -5.45 -8.21
N TRP A 71 17.74 -6.21 -8.78
CA TRP A 71 18.74 -5.67 -9.71
C TRP A 71 18.11 -5.06 -10.99
N HIS A 72 16.92 -5.53 -11.38
CA HIS A 72 16.19 -5.06 -12.57
C HIS A 72 15.06 -4.06 -12.27
N GLY A 73 14.82 -3.68 -11.01
CA GLY A 73 13.72 -2.79 -10.66
C GLY A 73 13.05 -3.16 -9.35
N TRP A 74 11.73 -3.03 -9.31
CA TRP A 74 10.89 -3.39 -8.16
C TRP A 74 9.99 -4.56 -8.54
N ASP A 75 9.80 -5.49 -7.61
CA ASP A 75 8.86 -6.61 -7.76
C ASP A 75 7.79 -6.55 -6.68
N LEU A 76 6.55 -6.86 -7.05
CA LEU A 76 5.49 -7.15 -6.09
C LEU A 76 5.81 -8.45 -5.33
N ARG A 77 5.93 -8.37 -4.00
CA ARG A 77 6.32 -9.52 -3.16
C ARG A 77 5.19 -10.07 -2.31
N SER A 78 4.34 -9.20 -1.78
CA SER A 78 3.24 -9.60 -0.91
C SER A 78 2.10 -8.62 -1.07
N THR A 79 0.88 -9.14 -0.97
CA THR A 79 -0.32 -8.33 -1.10
C THR A 79 -1.41 -8.87 -0.18
N THR A 80 -2.18 -7.96 0.38
CA THR A 80 -3.47 -8.25 1.02
C THR A 80 -4.46 -7.18 0.61
N GLY A 81 -5.71 -7.35 0.98
CA GLY A 81 -6.73 -6.35 0.78
C GLY A 81 -8.02 -6.70 1.47
N PHE A 82 -8.94 -5.77 1.41
CA PHE A 82 -10.29 -5.91 1.94
C PHE A 82 -11.26 -5.11 1.07
N SER A 83 -12.54 -5.48 1.16
CA SER A 83 -13.63 -4.68 0.60
C SER A 83 -13.98 -3.57 1.57
N ALA A 84 -14.52 -2.47 1.05
CA ALA A 84 -15.25 -1.52 1.88
C ALA A 84 -16.25 -2.26 2.78
N SER A 85 -16.24 -1.91 4.07
CA SER A 85 -17.07 -2.46 5.13
C SER A 85 -18.03 -1.39 5.61
N GLU A 86 -19.16 -1.80 6.17
CA GLU A 86 -20.13 -0.90 6.82
C GLU A 86 -19.84 -0.75 8.34
N ASN A 87 -18.88 -1.50 8.88
CA ASN A 87 -18.53 -1.42 10.29
C ASN A 87 -17.97 -0.03 10.64
N GLU A 88 -18.23 0.43 11.86
CA GLU A 88 -17.76 1.74 12.35
C GLU A 88 -16.23 1.83 12.35
N LEU A 89 -15.58 0.77 12.82
CA LEU A 89 -14.17 0.45 12.67
C LEU A 89 -14.07 -0.96 12.06
N TYR A 90 -13.18 -1.12 11.09
CA TYR A 90 -12.79 -2.42 10.56
C TYR A 90 -11.28 -2.45 10.45
N ALA A 91 -10.63 -3.36 11.19
CA ALA A 91 -9.20 -3.60 11.05
C ALA A 91 -8.88 -5.05 10.70
N ARG A 92 -7.73 -5.20 10.05
CA ARG A 92 -7.07 -6.46 9.73
C ARG A 92 -5.58 -6.29 9.93
N HIS A 93 -4.91 -7.39 10.18
CA HIS A 93 -3.46 -7.42 10.09
C HIS A 93 -2.99 -8.54 9.17
N SER A 94 -1.75 -8.42 8.70
CA SER A 94 -1.07 -9.49 7.98
C SER A 94 0.40 -9.48 8.37
N ARG A 95 1.02 -10.67 8.42
CA ARG A 95 2.43 -10.83 8.75
C ARG A 95 3.16 -11.34 7.53
N TRP A 96 4.14 -10.60 7.04
CA TRP A 96 4.82 -10.90 5.77
C TRP A 96 6.30 -11.08 5.96
N ARG A 97 6.87 -12.06 5.25
CA ARG A 97 8.32 -12.17 5.05
C ARG A 97 8.66 -11.66 3.66
N VAL A 98 8.98 -10.38 3.59
CA VAL A 98 9.22 -9.66 2.34
C VAL A 98 10.68 -9.78 1.90
N LEU A 99 11.62 -9.63 2.84
CA LEU A 99 13.05 -9.88 2.64
C LEU A 99 13.47 -11.22 3.29
N PRO A 100 14.28 -12.07 2.63
CA PRO A 100 14.58 -13.42 3.12
C PRO A 100 15.31 -13.47 4.47
N GLU A 101 16.19 -12.49 4.71
CA GLU A 101 17.08 -12.41 5.86
C GLU A 101 16.54 -11.51 6.99
N GLU A 102 15.34 -10.95 6.82
CA GLU A 102 14.73 -10.04 7.80
C GLU A 102 13.57 -10.70 8.54
N ASP A 103 13.32 -10.21 9.74
CA ASP A 103 12.16 -10.62 10.52
C ASP A 103 10.87 -10.27 9.78
N PRO A 104 9.83 -11.13 9.86
CA PRO A 104 8.56 -10.81 9.25
C PRO A 104 7.97 -9.56 9.90
N PHE A 105 7.65 -8.54 9.10
CA PHE A 105 6.96 -7.37 9.62
C PHE A 105 5.45 -7.56 9.56
N ASN A 106 4.77 -6.92 10.52
CA ASN A 106 3.32 -6.85 10.56
C ASN A 106 2.84 -5.65 9.77
N VAL A 107 1.65 -5.77 9.20
CA VAL A 107 0.97 -4.68 8.52
C VAL A 107 -0.43 -4.67 9.06
N LEU A 108 -0.75 -3.61 9.80
CA LEU A 108 -2.11 -3.31 10.23
C LEU A 108 -2.74 -2.39 9.18
N TYR A 109 -3.98 -2.63 8.82
CA TYR A 109 -4.72 -1.84 7.85
C TYR A 109 -6.21 -1.96 8.08
N GLY A 110 -6.95 -0.95 7.64
CA GLY A 110 -8.37 -0.92 7.89
C GLY A 110 -9.05 0.34 7.39
N MET A 111 -10.30 0.50 7.83
CA MET A 111 -11.10 1.67 7.52
C MET A 111 -12.00 2.08 8.68
N VAL A 112 -12.44 3.32 8.63
CA VAL A 112 -13.27 3.96 9.64
C VAL A 112 -14.46 4.65 8.96
N ASN A 113 -15.66 4.22 9.30
CA ASN A 113 -16.89 4.83 8.78
C ASN A 113 -17.57 5.77 9.79
N SER A 114 -17.29 5.62 11.08
CA SER A 114 -17.89 6.48 12.11
C SER A 114 -17.31 7.89 12.10
N ARG A 115 -18.15 8.89 11.83
CA ARG A 115 -17.74 10.32 11.82
C ARG A 115 -17.29 10.84 13.18
N GLU A 116 -17.59 10.12 14.26
CA GLU A 116 -17.17 10.48 15.62
C GLU A 116 -15.68 10.18 15.83
N VAL A 117 -15.11 9.26 15.05
CA VAL A 117 -13.68 8.98 15.08
C VAL A 117 -12.92 10.08 14.34
N ASP A 118 -12.02 10.71 15.08
CA ASP A 118 -11.11 11.75 14.60
C ASP A 118 -9.73 11.18 14.24
N SER A 119 -9.22 10.23 15.03
CA SER A 119 -7.88 9.69 14.86
C SER A 119 -7.78 8.18 15.11
N ILE A 120 -6.72 7.58 14.56
CA ILE A 120 -6.36 6.18 14.77
C ILE A 120 -4.99 6.11 15.40
N GLU A 121 -4.85 5.28 16.41
CA GLU A 121 -3.58 4.99 17.08
C GLU A 121 -3.23 3.51 17.03
N VAL A 122 -1.94 3.24 16.98
CA VAL A 122 -1.37 1.90 17.04
C VAL A 122 -0.41 1.80 18.22
N GLU A 123 -0.31 0.61 18.79
CA GLU A 123 0.67 0.36 19.84
C GLU A 123 2.09 0.28 19.26
N THR A 124 3.03 0.86 20.00
CA THR A 124 4.48 0.83 19.76
C THR A 124 5.20 0.59 21.09
N ASP A 125 6.51 0.36 21.05
CA ASP A 125 7.32 0.15 22.27
C ASP A 125 7.27 1.36 23.24
N ASP A 126 7.03 2.57 22.71
CA ASP A 126 6.92 3.82 23.48
C ASP A 126 5.47 4.19 23.85
N GLY A 127 4.51 3.29 23.61
CA GLY A 127 3.08 3.49 23.83
C GLY A 127 2.30 3.71 22.54
N TYR A 128 1.16 4.38 22.62
CA TYR A 128 0.29 4.60 21.47
C TYR A 128 0.79 5.76 20.61
N ARG A 129 0.74 5.55 19.30
CA ARG A 129 1.12 6.54 18.29
C ARG A 129 0.01 6.70 17.27
N GLN A 130 -0.40 7.94 17.04
CA GLN A 130 -1.32 8.28 15.97
C GLN A 130 -0.72 7.94 14.59
N ILE A 131 -1.53 7.37 13.73
CA ILE A 131 -1.21 7.06 12.33
C ILE A 131 -2.08 7.89 11.38
N PRO A 132 -1.64 8.07 10.13
CA PRO A 132 -2.45 8.76 9.13
C PRO A 132 -3.79 8.06 8.87
N LEU A 133 -4.83 8.88 8.73
CA LEU A 133 -6.13 8.50 8.21
C LEU A 133 -6.31 9.21 6.86
N HIS A 134 -6.62 8.46 5.82
CA HIS A 134 -6.70 8.96 4.44
C HIS A 134 -8.17 9.01 3.99
N ASP A 135 -8.67 10.19 3.67
CA ASP A 135 -9.99 10.36 3.05
C ASP A 135 -9.92 9.95 1.57
N THR A 136 -10.70 8.93 1.19
CA THR A 136 -10.76 8.42 -0.18
C THR A 136 -12.21 8.34 -0.67
N GLY A 137 -12.42 8.05 -1.96
CA GLY A 137 -13.75 7.86 -2.54
C GLY A 137 -14.54 6.69 -1.94
N VAL A 138 -13.88 5.76 -1.24
CA VAL A 138 -14.49 4.56 -0.63
C VAL A 138 -14.60 4.64 0.90
N GLY A 139 -14.16 5.75 1.50
CA GLY A 139 -14.17 5.96 2.94
C GLY A 139 -12.82 6.42 3.48
N ARG A 140 -12.71 6.48 4.80
CA ARG A 140 -11.47 6.84 5.49
C ARG A 140 -10.67 5.58 5.80
N ILE A 141 -9.49 5.45 5.23
CA ILE A 141 -8.67 4.25 5.34
C ILE A 141 -7.36 4.56 6.06
N PHE A 142 -6.81 3.56 6.75
CA PHE A 142 -5.53 3.67 7.43
C PHE A 142 -4.68 2.43 7.18
N TYR A 143 -3.37 2.61 7.31
CA TYR A 143 -2.44 1.49 7.41
C TYR A 143 -1.22 1.88 8.23
N ALA A 144 -0.59 0.89 8.85
CA ALA A 144 0.59 1.03 9.66
C ALA A 144 1.54 -0.13 9.37
N PRO A 145 2.57 0.10 8.53
CA PRO A 145 3.66 -0.85 8.35
C PRO A 145 4.42 -1.05 9.66
N ASN A 146 4.88 -2.27 9.88
CA ASN A 146 5.60 -2.70 11.07
C ASN A 146 4.85 -2.51 12.40
N ASN A 147 3.51 -2.48 12.35
CA ASN A 147 2.66 -2.45 13.54
C ASN A 147 1.80 -3.71 13.59
N ALA A 148 1.66 -4.23 14.81
CA ALA A 148 0.70 -5.27 15.16
C ALA A 148 -0.50 -4.63 15.88
N PRO A 149 -1.62 -5.36 16.03
CA PRO A 149 -2.66 -5.00 16.98
C PRO A 149 -2.10 -4.83 18.40
N PRO A 150 -2.81 -4.09 19.27
CA PRO A 150 -4.13 -3.50 19.07
C PRO A 150 -4.12 -2.19 18.26
N VAL A 151 -5.30 -1.82 17.75
CA VAL A 151 -5.57 -0.51 17.14
C VAL A 151 -6.71 0.18 17.85
N ARG A 152 -6.58 1.50 18.06
CA ARG A 152 -7.59 2.33 18.72
C ARG A 152 -8.11 3.39 17.78
N ALA A 153 -9.40 3.66 17.91
CA ALA A 153 -10.06 4.79 17.27
C ALA A 153 -10.55 5.76 18.35
N LEU A 154 -10.13 7.02 18.23
CA LEU A 154 -10.36 8.06 19.22
C LEU A 154 -11.26 9.18 18.68
N ASP A 155 -12.03 9.81 19.56
CA ASP A 155 -12.76 11.06 19.27
C ASP A 155 -11.83 12.29 19.32
N GLN A 156 -12.42 13.48 19.11
CA GLN A 156 -11.70 14.76 19.11
C GLN A 156 -11.12 15.13 20.49
N GLU A 157 -11.71 14.62 21.56
CA GLU A 157 -11.28 14.81 22.94
C GLU A 157 -10.20 13.79 23.36
N GLY A 158 -9.90 12.80 22.51
CA GLY A 158 -8.92 11.75 22.77
C GLY A 158 -9.48 10.57 23.59
N ASN A 159 -10.81 10.44 23.69
CA ASN A 159 -11.43 9.25 24.29
C ASN A 159 -11.40 8.09 23.28
N VAL A 160 -11.08 6.90 23.76
CA VAL A 160 -11.14 5.68 22.94
C VAL A 160 -12.61 5.28 22.74
N LEU A 161 -13.07 5.34 21.48
CA LEU A 161 -14.41 4.88 21.08
C LEU A 161 -14.41 3.39 20.76
N TYR A 162 -13.36 2.92 20.08
CA TYR A 162 -13.22 1.53 19.66
C TYR A 162 -11.77 1.06 19.84
N GLU A 163 -11.61 -0.23 20.16
CA GLU A 163 -10.31 -0.90 20.20
C GLU A 163 -10.47 -2.29 19.57
N GLU A 164 -9.62 -2.62 18.61
CA GLU A 164 -9.52 -3.98 18.06
C GLU A 164 -8.17 -4.60 18.44
N ASP A 165 -8.23 -5.60 19.32
CA ASP A 165 -7.13 -6.52 19.58
C ASP A 165 -7.33 -7.79 18.75
N LEU A 166 -6.60 -7.86 17.63
CA LEU A 166 -6.71 -8.93 16.65
C LEU A 166 -5.68 -10.05 16.89
N SER A 167 -5.16 -10.20 18.12
CA SER A 167 -4.12 -11.17 18.49
C SER A 167 -4.56 -12.66 18.49
N GLY A 168 -5.70 -12.98 17.89
CA GLY A 168 -6.29 -14.33 17.79
C GLY A 168 -5.83 -15.17 16.60
#